data_AF-A0A7G2CI50-F1
#
_entry.id   AF-A0A7G2CI50-F1
#
_cell.length_a   1.000
_cell.length_b   1.000
_cell.length_c   1.000
_cell.angle_alpha   90.00
_cell.angle_beta   90.00
_cell.angle_gamma   90.00
#
_symmetry.space_group_name_H-M   'P 1'
#
loop_
_entity.id
_entity.type
_entity.pdbx_description
1 polymer ?
#
loop_
_entity_poly.entity_id
_entity_poly.type
_entity_poly.pdbx_seq_one_letter_code
_entity_poly.pdbx_strand_id
1 'polypeptide(L)'
;MNGFNIFVKELAKKNGFKGPTSHFTQSSKLWSALTPAKRAAYERKAKAMPPSARSVLYQKFRKQNWSTVSHLPSNKRVAAITKKFKAEVKAGNIVLPPKSAKTTLKKASKAVKKAAKPTKKSVKPTKKSIKPAKKSVKKTVKKSKK
;
A
#
# COMPACT_ATOMS: atom_id res chain seq x y z
N MET A 1 -0.68 -18.68 2.27
CA MET A 1 -0.01 -19.35 1.12
C MET A 1 -0.52 -20.79 1.14
N ASN A 2 -0.78 -21.44 0.01
CA ASN A 2 -1.31 -22.83 -0.02
C ASN A 2 -0.20 -23.84 -0.37
N GLY A 3 -0.45 -25.14 -0.19
CA GLY A 3 0.53 -26.19 -0.48
C GLY A 3 1.02 -26.19 -1.93
N PHE A 4 0.11 -25.94 -2.88
CA PHE A 4 0.46 -25.82 -4.30
C PHE A 4 1.52 -24.74 -4.58
N ASN A 5 1.38 -23.55 -3.98
CA ASN A 5 2.36 -22.47 -4.17
C ASN A 5 3.75 -22.82 -3.62
N ILE A 6 3.83 -23.69 -2.62
CA ILE A 6 5.12 -24.18 -2.12
C ILE A 6 5.73 -25.14 -3.12
N PHE A 7 4.93 -26.10 -3.57
CA PHE A 7 5.33 -27.08 -4.56
C PHE A 7 5.87 -26.40 -5.83
N VAL A 8 5.15 -25.41 -6.36
CA VAL A 8 5.59 -24.64 -7.53
C VAL A 8 6.92 -23.93 -7.27
N LYS A 9 7.13 -23.35 -6.08
CA LYS A 9 8.41 -22.73 -5.73
C LYS A 9 9.55 -23.74 -5.62
N GLU A 10 9.29 -24.92 -5.07
CA GLU A 10 10.28 -26.00 -5.00
C GLU A 10 10.61 -26.55 -6.39
N LEU A 11 9.62 -26.73 -7.27
CA LEU A 11 9.81 -27.10 -8.68
C LEU A 11 10.64 -26.05 -9.43
N ALA A 12 10.35 -24.76 -9.24
CA ALA A 12 11.08 -23.66 -9.86
C ALA A 12 12.57 -23.67 -9.47
N LYS A 13 12.89 -23.97 -8.20
CA LYS A 13 14.28 -24.08 -7.73
C LYS A 13 15.05 -25.25 -8.35
N LYS A 14 14.35 -26.30 -8.78
CA LYS A 14 14.92 -27.51 -9.36
C LYS A 14 14.99 -27.46 -10.89
N ASN A 15 14.78 -26.30 -11.51
CA ASN A 15 14.61 -26.14 -12.97
C ASN A 15 13.60 -27.14 -13.57
N GLY A 16 12.53 -27.44 -12.82
CA GLY A 16 11.56 -28.48 -13.17
C GLY A 16 10.60 -28.13 -14.31
N PHE A 17 10.70 -26.92 -14.86
CA PHE A 17 9.91 -26.48 -16.01
C PHE A 17 10.74 -26.63 -17.28
N LYS A 18 10.34 -27.55 -18.16
CA LYS A 18 11.00 -27.81 -19.45
C LYS A 18 9.93 -27.85 -20.55
N GLY A 19 10.19 -27.23 -21.69
CA GLY A 19 9.31 -27.28 -22.88
C GLY A 19 8.35 -26.09 -23.04
N PRO A 20 7.52 -26.10 -24.10
CA PRO A 20 6.74 -24.94 -24.53
C PRO A 20 5.45 -24.72 -23.72
N THR A 21 5.06 -25.67 -22.88
CA THR A 21 3.83 -25.57 -22.09
C THR A 21 3.97 -24.56 -20.96
N SER A 22 2.89 -23.85 -20.63
CA SER A 22 2.90 -22.89 -19.52
C SER A 22 3.36 -23.56 -18.20
N HIS A 23 4.21 -22.87 -17.44
CA HIS A 23 4.69 -23.36 -16.14
C HIS A 23 3.54 -23.71 -15.19
N PHE A 24 2.40 -23.02 -15.32
CA PHE A 24 1.20 -23.29 -14.52
C PHE A 24 0.57 -24.63 -14.90
N THR A 25 0.40 -24.91 -16.19
CA THR A 25 -0.14 -26.17 -16.69
C THR A 25 0.73 -27.35 -16.25
N GLN A 26 2.05 -27.22 -16.40
CA GLN A 26 3.01 -28.26 -15.97
C GLN A 26 2.96 -28.46 -14.46
N SER A 27 2.98 -27.39 -13.68
CA SER A 27 2.86 -27.44 -12.22
C SER A 27 1.56 -28.12 -11.77
N SER A 28 0.44 -27.76 -12.40
CA SER A 28 -0.88 -28.30 -12.05
C SER A 28 -0.94 -29.81 -12.29
N LYS A 29 -0.45 -30.26 -13.45
CA LYS A 29 -0.35 -31.69 -13.79
C LYS A 29 0.55 -32.45 -12.82
N LEU A 30 1.70 -31.90 -12.45
CA LEU A 30 2.59 -32.56 -11.50
C LEU A 30 2.00 -32.57 -10.08
N TRP A 31 1.23 -31.55 -9.70
CA TRP A 31 0.54 -31.51 -8.40
C TRP A 31 -0.60 -32.53 -8.31
N SER A 32 -1.39 -32.69 -9.37
CA SER A 32 -2.44 -33.71 -9.41
C SER A 32 -1.86 -35.13 -9.41
N ALA A 33 -0.66 -35.33 -9.95
CA ALA A 33 0.06 -36.61 -9.89
C ALA A 33 0.66 -36.93 -8.49
N LEU A 34 0.70 -35.97 -7.54
CA LEU A 34 1.18 -36.25 -6.18
C LEU A 34 0.21 -37.14 -5.40
N THR A 35 0.77 -38.05 -4.60
CA THR A 35 0.00 -38.83 -3.63
C THR A 35 -0.63 -37.93 -2.56
N PRO A 36 -1.76 -38.33 -1.94
CA PRO A 36 -2.40 -37.56 -0.87
C PRO A 36 -1.45 -37.21 0.28
N ALA A 37 -0.59 -38.15 0.68
CA ALA A 37 0.42 -37.94 1.72
C ALA A 37 1.42 -36.82 1.36
N LYS A 38 1.91 -36.80 0.11
CA LYS A 38 2.81 -35.73 -0.37
C LYS A 38 2.10 -34.38 -0.42
N ARG A 39 0.84 -34.32 -0.87
CA ARG A 39 0.06 -33.07 -0.85
C ARG A 39 -0.15 -32.57 0.58
N ALA A 40 -0.48 -33.45 1.52
CA ALA A 40 -0.65 -33.12 2.93
C ALA A 40 0.64 -32.54 3.55
N ALA A 41 1.81 -33.07 3.18
CA ALA A 41 3.09 -32.51 3.61
C ALA A 41 3.29 -31.06 3.13
N TYR A 42 2.94 -30.75 1.87
CA TYR A 42 2.98 -29.38 1.37
C TYR A 42 1.95 -28.47 2.06
N GLU A 43 0.75 -28.95 2.34
CA GLU A 43 -0.23 -28.18 3.11
C GLU A 43 0.23 -27.90 4.54
N ARG A 44 0.87 -28.87 5.21
CA ARG A 44 1.50 -28.65 6.53
C ARG A 44 2.60 -27.59 6.45
N LYS A 45 3.49 -27.68 5.45
CA LYS A 45 4.51 -26.64 5.20
C LYS A 45 3.87 -25.26 4.95
N ALA A 46 2.71 -25.21 4.30
CA ALA A 46 1.99 -23.97 4.02
C ALA A 46 1.36 -23.34 5.25
N LYS A 47 0.83 -24.16 6.15
CA LYS A 47 0.32 -23.72 7.45
C LYS A 47 1.44 -23.27 8.38
N ALA A 48 2.59 -23.93 8.34
CA ALA A 48 3.75 -23.59 9.15
C ALA A 48 4.44 -22.28 8.70
N MET A 49 4.24 -21.84 7.46
CA MET A 49 4.83 -20.59 6.99
C MET A 49 4.07 -19.37 7.53
N PRO A 50 4.76 -18.44 8.21
CA PRO A 50 4.11 -17.21 8.66
C PRO A 50 3.63 -16.40 7.44
N PRO A 51 2.49 -15.70 7.55
CA PRO A 51 2.05 -14.80 6.50
C PRO A 51 3.12 -13.75 6.25
N SER A 52 3.40 -13.47 4.97
CA SER A 52 4.38 -12.42 4.64
C SER A 52 3.98 -11.09 5.28
N ALA A 53 4.97 -10.32 5.75
CA ALA A 53 4.72 -9.02 6.37
C ALA A 53 3.89 -8.08 5.47
N ARG A 54 4.10 -8.15 4.14
CA ARG A 54 3.27 -7.44 3.16
C ARG A 54 1.81 -7.90 3.17
N SER A 55 1.55 -9.21 3.29
CA SER A 55 0.20 -9.75 3.42
C SER A 55 -0.47 -9.29 4.72
N VAL A 56 0.28 -9.26 5.82
CA VAL A 56 -0.24 -8.78 7.12
C VAL A 56 -0.64 -7.31 7.02
N LEU A 57 0.21 -6.45 6.46
CA LEU A 57 -0.10 -5.04 6.23
C LEU A 57 -1.33 -4.85 5.35
N TYR A 58 -1.41 -5.60 4.24
CA TYR A 58 -2.57 -5.55 3.37
C TYR A 58 -3.86 -5.98 4.09
N GLN A 59 -3.81 -7.02 4.92
CA GLN A 59 -4.97 -7.45 5.70
C GLN A 59 -5.41 -6.41 6.72
N LYS A 60 -4.47 -5.79 7.46
CA LYS A 60 -4.79 -4.69 8.39
C LYS A 60 -5.44 -3.52 7.65
N PHE A 61 -4.84 -3.08 6.55
CA PHE A 61 -5.39 -2.02 5.71
C PHE A 61 -6.79 -2.36 5.19
N ARG A 62 -6.99 -3.59 4.71
CA ARG A 62 -8.28 -4.06 4.23
C ARG A 62 -9.34 -4.00 5.32
N LYS A 63 -9.04 -4.46 6.55
CA LYS A 63 -9.99 -4.40 7.67
C LYS A 63 -10.39 -2.96 8.00
N GLN A 64 -9.41 -2.06 8.07
CA GLN A 64 -9.64 -0.63 8.35
C GLN A 64 -10.48 0.07 7.26
N ASN A 65 -10.35 -0.37 6.00
CA ASN A 65 -11.00 0.28 4.87
C ASN A 65 -12.22 -0.50 4.34
N TRP A 66 -12.63 -1.59 4.99
CA TRP A 66 -13.69 -2.46 4.48
C TRP A 66 -15.05 -1.75 4.45
N SER A 67 -15.34 -0.93 5.47
CA SER A 67 -16.57 -0.12 5.55
C SER A 67 -16.66 0.90 4.43
N THR A 68 -15.53 1.47 3.96
CA THR A 68 -15.51 2.48 2.89
C THR A 68 -15.99 1.95 1.55
N VAL A 69 -16.02 0.63 1.37
CA VAL A 69 -16.48 -0.04 0.14
C VAL A 69 -17.73 -0.89 0.37
N SER A 70 -18.44 -0.73 1.49
CA SER A 70 -19.65 -1.52 1.79
C SER A 70 -20.75 -1.32 0.75
N HIS A 71 -20.84 -0.14 0.15
CA HIS A 71 -21.78 0.18 -0.93
C HIS A 71 -21.51 -0.59 -2.24
N LEU A 72 -20.30 -1.14 -2.43
CA LEU A 72 -19.96 -1.92 -3.62
C LEU A 72 -20.40 -3.38 -3.48
N PRO A 73 -20.68 -4.08 -4.60
CA PRO A 73 -20.94 -5.51 -4.58
C PRO A 73 -19.69 -6.30 -4.14
N SER A 74 -19.89 -7.44 -3.46
CA SER A 74 -18.82 -8.21 -2.80
C SER A 74 -17.62 -8.51 -3.71
N ASN A 75 -17.90 -8.89 -4.96
CA ASN A 75 -16.89 -9.18 -5.98
C ASN A 75 -16.01 -7.96 -6.36
N LYS A 76 -16.50 -6.73 -6.20
CA LYS A 76 -15.76 -5.49 -6.50
C LYS A 76 -15.05 -4.89 -5.28
N ARG A 77 -15.47 -5.21 -4.05
CA ARG A 77 -14.89 -4.66 -2.81
C ARG A 77 -13.39 -4.92 -2.69
N VAL A 78 -12.97 -6.15 -2.98
CA VAL A 78 -11.55 -6.54 -2.89
C VAL A 78 -10.70 -5.77 -3.92
N ALA A 79 -11.19 -5.61 -5.14
CA ALA A 79 -10.49 -4.86 -6.19
C ALA A 79 -10.34 -3.37 -5.82
N ALA A 80 -11.40 -2.75 -5.31
CA ALA A 80 -11.39 -1.36 -4.87
C ALA A 80 -10.37 -1.11 -3.74
N ILE A 81 -10.39 -1.96 -2.70
CA ILE A 81 -9.41 -1.88 -1.60
C ILE A 81 -7.99 -2.13 -2.10
N THR A 82 -7.79 -3.08 -3.01
CA THR A 82 -6.48 -3.35 -3.61
C THR A 82 -5.96 -2.13 -4.36
N LYS A 83 -6.82 -1.45 -5.14
CA LYS A 83 -6.47 -0.22 -5.86
C LYS A 83 -6.07 0.88 -4.88
N LYS A 84 -6.86 1.09 -3.81
CA LYS A 84 -6.56 2.07 -2.76
C LYS A 84 -5.22 1.75 -2.07
N PHE A 85 -5.00 0.52 -1.65
CA PHE A 85 -3.75 0.09 -1.03
C PHE A 85 -2.53 0.36 -1.92
N LYS A 86 -2.62 0.07 -3.22
CA LYS A 86 -1.55 0.36 -4.19
C LYS A 86 -1.30 1.87 -4.30
N ALA A 87 -2.34 2.70 -4.27
CA ALA A 87 -2.21 4.15 -4.30
C ALA A 87 -1.50 4.67 -3.03
N GLU A 88 -1.85 4.18 -1.85
CA GLU A 88 -1.22 4.57 -0.57
C GLU A 88 0.25 4.15 -0.49
N VAL A 89 0.58 2.95 -0.98
CA VAL A 89 1.98 2.50 -1.12
C VAL A 89 2.74 3.41 -2.09
N LYS A 90 2.13 3.79 -3.23
CA LYS A 90 2.76 4.67 -4.22
C LYS A 90 2.93 6.10 -3.69
N ALA A 91 2.00 6.58 -2.88
CA ALA A 91 2.07 7.88 -2.20
C ALA A 91 3.11 7.91 -1.07
N GLY A 92 3.59 6.75 -0.61
CA GLY A 92 4.55 6.65 0.48
C GLY A 92 3.92 6.62 1.87
N ASN A 93 2.58 6.62 1.96
CA ASN A 93 1.84 6.53 3.22
C ASN A 93 1.94 5.14 3.86
N ILE A 94 2.21 4.11 3.05
CA ILE A 94 2.45 2.74 3.52
C ILE A 94 3.83 2.29 3.06
N VAL A 95 4.73 2.07 4.02
CA VAL A 95 6.06 1.52 3.75
C VAL A 95 5.97 -0.01 3.66
N LEU A 96 6.33 -0.57 2.51
CA LEU A 96 6.40 -2.02 2.35
C LEU A 96 7.70 -2.58 2.92
N PRO A 97 7.66 -3.72 3.62
CA PRO A 97 8.87 -4.40 4.07
C PRO A 97 9.70 -4.83 2.84
N PRO A 98 11.04 -4.77 2.93
CA PRO A 98 11.92 -5.17 1.85
C PRO A 98 11.67 -6.63 1.48
N LYS A 99 11.61 -6.92 0.19
CA LYS A 99 11.38 -8.26 -0.35
C LYS A 99 12.69 -9.04 -0.26
N SER A 100 12.99 -9.61 0.92
CA SER A 100 14.11 -10.53 1.24
C SER A 100 15.50 -10.15 0.69
N ALA A 101 16.43 -9.90 1.61
CA ALA A 101 17.82 -9.48 1.46
C ALA A 101 18.66 -10.13 0.32
N LYS A 102 18.46 -9.68 -0.93
CA LYS A 102 19.52 -9.77 -1.97
C LYS A 102 19.61 -8.56 -2.89
N THR A 103 18.77 -7.54 -2.69
CA THR A 103 18.78 -6.38 -3.58
C THR A 103 18.53 -5.10 -2.79
N THR A 104 19.61 -4.33 -2.67
CA THR A 104 19.64 -2.86 -2.51
C THR A 104 19.41 -2.26 -1.12
N LEU A 105 20.39 -2.46 -0.24
CA LEU A 105 20.79 -1.47 0.79
C LEU A 105 20.93 -0.04 0.21
N LYS A 106 21.14 0.11 -1.11
CA LYS A 106 21.22 1.40 -1.82
C LYS A 106 19.89 2.18 -1.96
N LYS A 107 18.72 1.55 -1.80
CA LYS A 107 17.41 2.24 -1.97
C LYS A 107 16.72 2.66 -0.67
N ALA A 108 17.03 2.01 0.45
CA ALA A 108 16.42 2.33 1.75
C ALA A 108 16.87 3.71 2.28
N SER A 109 18.13 4.10 2.07
CA SER A 109 18.66 5.39 2.52
C SER A 109 18.00 6.62 1.83
N LYS A 110 17.48 6.44 0.60
CA LYS A 110 16.75 7.51 -0.12
C LYS A 110 15.29 7.67 0.31
N ALA A 111 14.65 6.62 0.82
CA ALA A 111 13.25 6.68 1.25
C ALA A 111 13.10 7.35 2.63
N VAL A 112 14.01 7.08 3.56
CA VAL A 112 13.98 7.67 4.91
C VAL A 112 14.21 9.18 4.88
N LYS A 113 15.09 9.69 3.99
CA LYS A 113 15.30 11.14 3.82
C LYS A 113 14.10 11.91 3.27
N LYS A 114 13.12 11.26 2.63
CA LYS A 114 11.89 11.93 2.15
C LYS A 114 10.74 11.94 3.17
N ALA A 115 10.74 11.03 4.13
CA ALA A 115 9.70 10.95 5.16
C ALA A 115 9.91 11.92 6.34
N ALA A 116 11.12 12.49 6.48
CA ALA A 116 11.46 13.43 7.56
C ALA A 116 11.22 14.91 7.21
N LYS A 117 10.37 15.23 6.24
CA LYS A 117 9.83 16.59 6.09
C LYS A 117 8.48 16.64 6.79
N PRO A 118 8.34 17.32 7.93
CA PRO A 118 7.03 17.54 8.51
C PRO A 118 6.20 18.37 7.53
N THR A 119 5.09 17.81 7.05
CA THR A 119 4.01 18.54 6.39
C THR A 119 3.45 19.51 7.43
N LYS A 120 4.03 20.72 7.50
CA LYS A 120 3.46 21.84 8.25
C LYS A 120 2.05 22.08 7.70
N LYS A 121 1.05 21.81 8.53
CA LYS A 121 -0.34 22.22 8.34
C LYS A 121 -0.37 23.70 7.93
N SER A 122 -0.96 24.02 6.78
CA SER A 122 -1.43 25.37 6.51
C SER A 122 -2.95 25.32 6.48
N VAL A 123 -3.55 25.38 7.66
CA VAL A 123 -4.96 25.73 7.82
C VAL A 123 -5.08 27.20 7.43
N LYS A 124 -5.74 27.47 6.32
CA LYS A 124 -6.05 28.83 5.84
C LYS A 124 -7.23 29.35 6.67
N PRO A 125 -7.09 30.39 7.51
CA PRO A 125 -8.26 30.99 8.14
C PRO A 125 -9.02 31.80 7.08
N THR A 126 -10.24 31.39 6.78
CA THR A 126 -11.20 32.15 5.98
C THR A 126 -11.61 33.39 6.76
N LYS A 127 -10.93 34.52 6.52
CA LYS A 127 -11.28 35.80 7.15
C LYS A 127 -12.48 36.40 6.41
N LYS A 128 -13.68 36.27 7.00
CA LYS A 128 -14.89 37.02 6.61
C LYS A 128 -14.53 38.52 6.58
N SER A 129 -14.65 39.14 5.40
CA SER A 129 -14.52 40.58 5.23
C SER A 129 -15.82 41.24 5.68
N ILE A 130 -15.85 41.74 6.92
CA ILE A 130 -16.85 42.70 7.37
C ILE A 130 -16.24 44.09 7.14
N LYS A 131 -16.88 44.83 6.24
CA LYS A 131 -16.55 46.18 5.79
C LYS A 131 -16.62 47.18 6.96
N PRO A 132 -15.56 47.91 7.34
CA PRO A 132 -15.71 49.05 8.23
C PRO A 132 -16.02 50.31 7.42
N ALA A 133 -17.18 50.92 7.69
CA ALA A 133 -17.51 52.26 7.26
C ALA A 133 -16.57 53.27 7.94
N LYS A 134 -15.73 53.94 7.13
CA LYS A 134 -14.87 55.03 7.61
C LYS A 134 -15.73 56.27 7.91
N LYS A 135 -15.97 56.54 9.20
CA LYS A 135 -16.07 57.92 9.70
C LYS A 135 -14.63 58.39 9.95
N SER A 136 -14.19 59.44 9.25
CA SER A 136 -13.01 60.20 9.66
C SER A 136 -13.27 61.69 9.56
N VAL A 137 -13.12 62.30 10.73
CA VAL A 137 -13.29 63.71 11.09
C VAL A 137 -12.26 64.59 10.37
N LYS A 138 -12.75 65.76 9.97
CA LYS A 138 -12.07 66.88 9.31
C LYS A 138 -10.94 67.44 10.19
N LYS A 139 -9.69 67.42 9.71
CA LYS A 139 -8.58 68.22 10.28
C LYS A 139 -8.42 69.50 9.47
N THR A 140 -8.75 70.63 10.08
CA THR A 140 -8.45 71.97 9.57
C THR A 140 -7.09 72.39 10.11
N VAL A 141 -6.10 72.60 9.24
CA VAL A 141 -4.86 73.33 9.59
C VAL A 141 -4.74 74.47 8.57
N LYS A 142 -4.97 75.70 9.01
CA LYS A 142 -4.58 76.92 8.28
C LYS A 142 -3.70 77.77 9.19
N LYS A 143 -2.39 77.58 8.99
CA LYS A 143 -1.33 78.59 8.82
C LYS A 143 -1.67 80.02 9.31
N SER A 144 -1.07 80.44 10.42
CA SER A 144 -0.85 81.86 10.74
C SER A 144 0.62 82.19 10.52
N LYS A 145 0.88 83.13 9.61
CA LYS A 145 2.16 83.84 9.48
C LYS A 145 1.87 85.21 8.86
N LYS A 146 1.65 86.22 9.70
CA LYS A 146 2.29 87.54 9.66
C LYS A 146 1.81 88.35 10.84
#